data_AF-A0A840WVU8-F1
#
_entry.id   AF-A0A840WVU8-F1
#
_cell.length_a   1.000
_cell.length_b   1.000
_cell.length_c   1.000
_cell.angle_alpha   90.00
_cell.angle_beta   90.00
_cell.angle_gamma   90.00
#
_symmetry.space_group_name_H-M   'P 1'
#
loop_
_entity.id
_entity.type
_entity.pdbx_description
1 polymer ?
#
loop_
_entity_poly.entity_id
_entity_poly.type
_entity_poly.pdbx_seq_one_letter_code
_entity_poly.pdbx_strand_id
1 'polypeptide(L)'
;MTLETVEGSPAFHLRRLQATYRKRGWTIWHGNSTSQYWAAHTGRMVLISGESPQALAAEIERIQPSNYPTKVPTPRRHAPWRRPPLTRTLR
;
A
#
# COMPACT_ATOMS: atom_id res chain seq x y z
N MET A 1 -21.13 13.53 30.79
CA MET A 1 -19.92 13.56 29.95
C MET A 1 -19.71 12.16 29.38
N THR A 2 -20.36 11.86 28.26
CA THR A 2 -20.12 10.63 27.48
C THR A 2 -19.04 10.95 26.46
N LEU A 3 -17.98 10.15 26.46
CA LEU A 3 -16.90 10.22 25.49
C LEU A 3 -17.46 9.74 24.15
N GLU A 4 -18.00 10.67 23.37
CA GLU A 4 -18.27 10.51 21.95
C GLU A 4 -16.91 10.28 21.28
N THR A 5 -16.48 9.01 21.25
CA THR A 5 -15.36 8.58 20.43
C THR A 5 -15.64 9.11 19.03
N VAL A 6 -14.76 9.97 18.54
CA VAL A 6 -14.76 10.50 17.17
C VAL A 6 -14.38 9.35 16.21
N GLU A 7 -15.13 8.25 16.25
CA GLU A 7 -15.17 7.24 15.21
C GLU A 7 -15.90 7.91 14.05
N GLY A 8 -15.16 8.18 12.97
CA GLY A 8 -15.76 8.73 11.77
C GLY A 8 -16.94 7.86 11.34
N SER A 9 -17.96 8.47 10.72
CA SER A 9 -19.09 7.71 10.16
C SER A 9 -18.59 6.48 9.38
N PRO A 10 -19.24 5.30 9.43
CA PRO A 10 -18.82 4.11 8.69
C PRO A 10 -18.62 4.37 7.19
N ALA A 11 -19.34 5.35 6.63
CA ALA A 11 -19.16 5.85 5.27
C ALA A 11 -17.78 6.50 5.04
N PHE A 12 -17.24 7.23 6.02
CA PHE A 12 -15.91 7.82 5.97
C PHE A 12 -14.83 6.74 5.92
N HIS A 13 -14.92 5.74 6.81
CA HIS A 13 -13.98 4.62 6.83
C HIS A 13 -14.02 3.82 5.52
N LEU A 14 -15.22 3.56 4.98
CA LEU A 14 -15.37 2.90 3.69
C LEU A 14 -14.72 3.70 2.55
N ARG A 15 -14.99 5.00 2.45
CA ARG A 15 -14.39 5.87 1.43
C ARG A 15 -12.87 5.89 1.53
N ARG A 16 -12.33 5.90 2.76
CA ARG A 16 -10.88 5.85 3.00
C ARG A 16 -10.28 4.54 2.51
N LEU A 17 -10.90 3.39 2.82
CA LEU A 17 -10.46 2.08 2.32
C LEU A 17 -10.48 2.02 0.80
N GLN A 18 -11.58 2.47 0.18
CA GLN A 18 -11.69 2.54 -1.28
C GLN A 18 -10.56 3.38 -1.88
N ALA A 19 -10.29 4.58 -1.34
CA ALA A 19 -9.23 5.45 -1.84
C ALA A 19 -7.84 4.80 -1.75
N THR A 20 -7.55 4.10 -0.65
CA THR A 20 -6.27 3.41 -0.43
C THR A 20 -6.06 2.24 -1.39
N TYR A 21 -7.07 1.38 -1.54
CA TYR A 21 -6.89 0.08 -2.20
C TYR A 21 -7.37 0.05 -3.66
N ARG A 22 -8.13 1.06 -4.12
CA ARG A 22 -8.56 1.16 -5.52
C ARG A 22 -7.38 1.14 -6.49
N LYS A 23 -6.29 1.84 -6.16
CA LYS A 23 -5.06 1.85 -7.00
C LYS A 23 -4.37 0.49 -7.07
N ARG A 24 -4.70 -0.42 -6.15
CA ARG A 24 -4.17 -1.79 -6.10
C ARG A 24 -5.12 -2.82 -6.70
N GLY A 25 -6.23 -2.39 -7.31
CA GLY A 25 -7.18 -3.28 -7.99
C GLY A 25 -8.30 -3.84 -7.09
N TRP A 26 -8.45 -3.34 -5.87
CA TRP A 26 -9.52 -3.77 -4.97
C TRP A 26 -10.80 -2.95 -5.18
N THR A 27 -11.92 -3.65 -5.14
CA THR A 27 -13.26 -3.07 -5.02
C THR A 27 -13.77 -3.37 -3.62
N ILE A 28 -14.17 -2.33 -2.87
CA ILE A 28 -14.54 -2.44 -1.45
C ILE A 28 -15.94 -1.87 -1.25
N TRP A 29 -16.78 -2.57 -0.48
CA TRP A 29 -18.13 -2.13 -0.12
C TRP A 29 -18.49 -2.57 1.30
N HIS A 30 -19.60 -2.01 1.81
CA HIS A 30 -20.20 -2.43 3.08
C HIS A 30 -21.51 -3.16 2.78
N GLY A 31 -21.67 -4.37 3.32
CA GLY A 31 -22.89 -5.16 3.22
C GLY A 31 -23.87 -4.74 4.30
N ASN A 32 -24.95 -4.05 3.94
CA ASN A 32 -25.94 -3.57 4.92
C ASN A 32 -26.70 -4.71 5.61
N SER A 33 -26.91 -5.84 4.93
CA SER A 33 -27.59 -7.01 5.52
C SER A 33 -26.71 -7.79 6.49
N THR A 34 -25.40 -7.81 6.27
CA THR A 34 -24.43 -8.55 7.10
C THR A 34 -23.69 -7.66 8.09
N SER A 35 -23.82 -6.33 7.97
CA SER A 35 -23.02 -5.34 8.71
C SER A 35 -21.51 -5.60 8.62
N GLN A 36 -21.04 -6.09 7.47
CA GLN A 36 -19.64 -6.44 7.24
C GLN A 36 -19.06 -5.64 6.09
N TYR A 37 -17.76 -5.40 6.16
CA TYR A 37 -16.98 -4.86 5.06
C TYR A 37 -16.54 -6.00 4.15
N TRP A 38 -16.58 -5.76 2.85
CA TRP A 38 -16.22 -6.72 1.82
C TRP A 38 -15.21 -6.13 0.87
N ALA A 39 -14.29 -6.95 0.37
CA ALA A 39 -13.35 -6.57 -0.68
C ALA A 39 -13.18 -7.69 -1.70
N ALA A 40 -13.18 -7.32 -2.98
CA ALA A 40 -12.89 -8.20 -4.09
C ALA A 40 -11.69 -7.70 -4.90
N HIS A 41 -10.86 -8.63 -5.36
CA HIS A 41 -9.78 -8.36 -6.30
C HIS A 41 -9.89 -9.30 -7.50
N THR A 42 -10.22 -8.76 -8.67
CA THR A 42 -10.46 -9.54 -9.90
C THR A 42 -9.19 -10.23 -10.40
N GLY A 43 -8.06 -9.53 -10.47
CA GLY A 43 -6.80 -10.11 -10.95
C GLY A 43 -6.20 -11.23 -10.08
N ARG A 44 -6.59 -11.33 -8.81
CA ARG A 44 -6.18 -12.40 -7.89
C ARG A 44 -7.28 -13.43 -7.68
N MET A 45 -8.49 -13.18 -8.17
CA MET A 45 -9.69 -14.00 -7.95
C MET A 45 -9.99 -14.25 -6.48
N VAL A 46 -9.94 -13.20 -5.65
CA VAL A 46 -10.19 -13.29 -4.20
C VAL A 46 -11.35 -12.40 -3.78
N LEU A 47 -12.19 -12.92 -2.87
CA LEU A 47 -13.23 -12.22 -2.14
C LEU A 47 -13.01 -12.45 -0.64
N ILE A 48 -12.99 -11.38 0.14
CA ILE A 48 -12.79 -11.41 1.59
C ILE A 48 -13.79 -10.50 2.30
N SER A 49 -14.06 -10.80 3.57
CA SER A 49 -14.87 -9.99 4.45
C SER A 49 -14.14 -9.64 5.75
N GLY A 50 -14.64 -8.62 6.45
CA GLY A 50 -14.17 -8.23 7.77
C GLY A 50 -15.27 -7.50 8.54
N GLU A 51 -15.32 -7.73 9.85
CA GLU A 51 -16.31 -7.10 10.76
C GLU A 51 -16.01 -5.62 11.02
N SER A 52 -14.77 -5.19 10.74
CA SER A 52 -14.34 -3.80 10.88
C SER A 52 -13.49 -3.36 9.68
N PRO A 53 -13.39 -2.04 9.43
CA PRO A 53 -12.49 -1.51 8.40
C PRO A 53 -11.04 -1.97 8.57
N GLN A 54 -10.58 -2.09 9.81
CA GLN A 54 -9.22 -2.48 10.18
C GLN A 54 -8.97 -3.96 9.92
N ALA A 55 -9.93 -4.82 10.26
CA ALA A 55 -9.86 -6.25 9.98
C ALA A 55 -9.78 -6.50 8.47
N LEU A 56 -10.62 -5.82 7.68
CA LEU A 56 -10.59 -5.95 6.23
C LEU A 56 -9.26 -5.45 5.65
N ALA A 57 -8.72 -4.33 6.14
CA ALA A 57 -7.44 -3.80 5.69
C ALA A 57 -6.28 -4.77 5.99
N ALA A 58 -6.23 -5.35 7.19
CA ALA A 58 -5.22 -6.33 7.57
C ALA A 58 -5.26 -7.56 6.64
N GLU A 59 -6.46 -8.02 6.28
CA GLU A 59 -6.63 -9.16 5.38
C GLU A 59 -6.21 -8.83 3.94
N ILE A 60 -6.52 -7.62 3.45
CA ILE A 60 -6.01 -7.14 2.15
C ILE A 60 -4.48 -7.10 2.14
N GLU A 61 -3.85 -6.55 3.18
CA GLU A 61 -2.39 -6.49 3.29
C GLU A 61 -1.75 -7.87 3.43
N ARG A 62 -2.44 -8.85 4.02
CA ARG A 62 -1.97 -10.24 4.08
C ARG A 62 -1.91 -10.88 2.69
N ILE A 63 -2.91 -10.60 1.83
CA ILE A 63 -3.01 -11.17 0.47
C ILE A 63 -2.13 -10.41 -0.53
N GLN A 64 -2.10 -9.10 -0.43
CA GLN A 64 -1.32 -8.22 -1.26
C GLN A 64 -0.61 -7.22 -0.35
N PRO A 65 0.53 -7.63 0.23
CA PRO A 65 1.32 -6.72 1.05
C PRO A 65 1.67 -5.51 0.20
N SER A 66 1.48 -4.34 0.80
CA SER A 66 2.00 -3.10 0.30
C SER A 66 3.52 -3.23 0.23
N ASN A 67 4.04 -3.75 -0.88
CA ASN A 67 5.45 -3.60 -1.25
C ASN A 67 5.70 -2.13 -1.55
N TYR A 68 5.65 -1.28 -0.52
CA TYR A 68 6.53 -0.14 -0.47
C TYR A 68 7.92 -0.77 -0.41
N PRO A 69 8.79 -0.56 -1.41
CA PRO A 69 10.17 -0.95 -1.24
C PRO A 69 10.68 -0.20 0.01
N THR A 70 10.96 -0.95 1.07
CA THR A 70 11.75 -0.47 2.20
C THR A 70 13.05 0.03 1.60
N LYS A 71 13.15 1.34 1.39
CA LYS A 71 14.34 2.09 1.00
C LYS A 71 15.20 1.34 -0.02
N VAL A 72 14.92 1.57 -1.31
CA VAL A 72 15.84 1.17 -2.40
C VAL A 72 17.27 1.48 -1.94
N PRO A 73 18.19 0.50 -1.89
CA PRO A 73 19.56 0.77 -1.52
C PRO A 73 20.05 1.85 -2.48
N THR A 74 20.37 3.02 -1.95
CA THR A 74 20.89 4.13 -2.74
C THR A 74 22.02 3.56 -3.59
N PRO A 75 21.97 3.66 -4.94
CA PRO A 75 23.05 3.14 -5.75
C PRO A 75 24.34 3.79 -5.24
N ARG A 76 25.29 2.96 -4.78
CA ARG A 76 26.64 3.43 -4.45
C ARG A 76 27.11 4.19 -5.66
N ARG A 77 27.31 5.52 -5.51
CA ARG A 77 28.00 6.33 -6.51
C ARG A 77 29.26 5.56 -6.88
N HIS A 78 29.30 5.01 -8.09
CA HIS A 78 30.53 4.49 -8.65
C HIS A 78 31.54 5.62 -8.55
N ALA A 79 32.65 5.35 -7.85
CA ALA A 79 33.77 6.27 -7.80
C ALA A 79 34.09 6.67 -9.25
N PRO A 80 34.25 7.98 -9.55
CA PRO A 80 34.61 8.38 -10.90
C PRO A 80 35.91 7.64 -11.23
N TRP A 81 35.85 6.85 -12.31
CA TRP A 81 36.99 6.15 -12.87
C TRP A 81 38.17 7.12 -12.91
N ARG A 82 39.19 6.88 -12.08
CA ARG A 82 40.44 7.63 -12.16
C ARG A 82 41.00 7.38 -13.55
N ARG A 83 41.00 8.39 -14.39
CA ARG A 83 41.72 8.34 -15.67
C ARG A 83 43.21 8.15 -15.35
N PRO A 84 43.90 7.19 -15.97
CA PRO A 84 45.33 7.08 -15.80
C PRO A 84 46.02 8.34 -16.36
N PRO A 85 47.11 8.81 -15.75
CA PRO A 85 47.83 9.99 -16.24
C PRO A 85 48.44 9.68 -17.62
N LEU A 86 48.15 10.54 -18.59
CA LEU A 86 48.80 10.53 -19.90
C LEU A 86 50.29 10.89 -19.71
N THR A 87 51.17 9.92 -19.88
CA THR A 87 52.61 10.14 -20.02
C THR A 87 52.87 10.85 -21.35
N ARG A 88 53.09 12.17 -21.29
CA ARG A 88 53.47 12.99 -22.44
C ARG A 88 54.96 12.76 -22.73
N THR A 89 55.27 11.89 -23.69
CA THR A 89 56.61 11.78 -24.27
C THR A 89 56.82 12.96 -25.21
N LEU A 90 57.76 13.86 -24.88
CA LEU A 90 58.24 14.91 -25.77
C LEU A 90 59.39 14.34 -26.60
N ARG A 91 59.32 14.50 -27.92
CA ARG A 91 60.46 14.47 -28.84
C ARG A 91 60.84 15.90 -29.18
#